data_AF-A0A7L4YBQ6-F1
#
_entry.id   AF-A0A7L4YBQ6-F1
#
_cell.length_a   1.000
_cell.length_b   1.000
_cell.length_c   1.000
_cell.angle_alpha   90.00
_cell.angle_beta   90.00
_cell.angle_gamma   90.00
#
_symmetry.space_group_name_H-M   'P 1'
#
loop_
_entity.id
_entity.type
_entity.pdbx_description
1 polymer ?
#
loop_
_entity_poly.entity_id
_entity_poly.type
_entity_poly.pdbx_seq_one_letter_code
_entity_poly.pdbx_strand_id
1 'polypeptide(L)'
;MTDDLVQFLNTCLDEEQRAAEDALRRTTVTRRMIRGQWVEDTVKTPEWRRSAWSPSRVLAEVDAKRRIVDLHQESLESGYSTDFCRECDFGGVSQSYYPCATLRLLALPYADHSDYRDEWRP
;
A
#
# COMPACT_ATOMS: atom_id res chain seq x y z
N MET A 1 -8.51 19.77 -1.61
CA MET A 1 -7.15 19.85 -2.18
C MET A 1 -6.11 19.17 -1.29
N THR A 2 -6.34 19.02 0.02
CA THR A 2 -5.46 18.25 0.93
C THR A 2 -5.69 16.72 0.89
N ASP A 3 -6.88 16.27 0.51
CA ASP A 3 -7.25 14.85 0.34
C ASP A 3 -6.64 14.17 -0.92
N ASP A 4 -6.07 14.96 -1.83
CA ASP A 4 -5.57 14.49 -3.13
C ASP A 4 -4.47 13.41 -2.99
N LEU A 5 -3.55 13.54 -2.01
CA LEU A 5 -2.50 12.55 -1.78
C LEU A 5 -3.04 11.24 -1.19
N VAL A 6 -4.01 11.32 -0.27
CA VAL A 6 -4.63 10.12 0.31
C VAL A 6 -5.44 9.38 -0.74
N GLN A 7 -6.19 10.09 -1.57
CA GLN A 7 -6.90 9.51 -2.70
C GLN A 7 -5.96 8.84 -3.71
N PHE A 8 -4.83 9.47 -4.02
CA PHE A 8 -3.78 8.88 -4.86
C PHE A 8 -3.22 7.59 -4.25
N LEU A 9 -2.80 7.62 -2.97
CA LEU A 9 -2.27 6.44 -2.28
C LEU A 9 -3.28 5.29 -2.30
N ASN A 10 -4.55 5.56 -2.00
CA ASN A 10 -5.59 4.53 -2.03
C ASN A 10 -5.77 3.93 -3.43
N THR A 11 -5.67 4.75 -4.48
CA THR A 11 -5.75 4.29 -5.87
C THR A 11 -4.58 3.36 -6.21
N CYS A 12 -3.34 3.75 -5.90
CA CYS A 12 -2.16 2.92 -6.12
C CYS A 12 -2.23 1.59 -5.33
N LEU A 13 -2.73 1.64 -4.09
CA LEU A 13 -2.90 0.44 -3.26
C LEU A 13 -3.98 -0.52 -3.81
N ASP A 14 -5.05 0.01 -4.41
CA ASP A 14 -6.07 -0.78 -5.08
C ASP A 14 -5.50 -1.48 -6.33
N GLU A 15 -4.62 -0.81 -7.07
CA GLU A 15 -3.92 -1.40 -8.21
C GLU A 15 -2.96 -2.52 -7.79
N GLU A 16 -2.14 -2.29 -6.76
CA GLU A 16 -1.26 -3.32 -6.18
C GLU A 16 -2.06 -4.53 -5.70
N GLN A 17 -3.17 -4.31 -4.98
CA GLN A 17 -4.05 -5.38 -4.55
C GLN A 17 -4.61 -6.15 -5.74
N ARG A 18 -5.15 -5.46 -6.75
CA ARG A 18 -5.75 -6.10 -7.92
C ARG A 18 -4.73 -6.95 -8.66
N ALA A 19 -3.50 -6.46 -8.83
CA ALA A 19 -2.41 -7.21 -9.46
C ALA A 19 -2.01 -8.44 -8.64
N ALA A 20 -1.90 -8.31 -7.32
CA ALA A 20 -1.57 -9.44 -6.44
C ALA A 20 -2.69 -10.50 -6.41
N GLU A 21 -3.96 -10.08 -6.35
CA GLU A 21 -5.08 -11.01 -6.41
C GLU A 21 -5.18 -11.73 -7.76
N ASP A 22 -4.95 -11.04 -8.88
CA ASP A 22 -4.92 -11.67 -10.21
C ASP A 22 -3.79 -12.70 -10.30
N ALA A 23 -2.61 -12.38 -9.76
CA ALA A 23 -1.50 -13.33 -9.67
C ALA A 23 -1.84 -14.56 -8.80
N LEU A 24 -2.57 -14.38 -7.69
CA LEU A 24 -3.06 -15.52 -6.88
C LEU A 24 -4.10 -16.34 -7.64
N ARG A 25 -5.05 -15.72 -8.32
CA ARG A 25 -6.06 -16.42 -9.13
C ARG A 25 -5.44 -17.27 -10.24
N ARG A 26 -4.32 -16.81 -10.81
CA ARG A 26 -3.55 -17.54 -11.84
C ARG A 26 -2.54 -18.54 -11.26
N THR A 27 -2.32 -18.52 -9.95
CA THR A 27 -1.44 -19.49 -9.29
C THR A 27 -2.13 -20.85 -9.28
N THR A 28 -1.50 -21.83 -9.94
CA THR A 28 -2.05 -23.18 -10.03
C THR A 28 -1.38 -24.08 -9.00
N VAL A 29 -2.16 -24.71 -8.13
CA VAL A 29 -1.68 -25.80 -7.29
C VAL A 29 -1.74 -27.08 -8.11
N THR A 30 -0.57 -27.60 -8.47
CA THR A 30 -0.45 -28.91 -9.11
C THR A 30 -0.11 -29.96 -8.07
N ARG A 31 -0.56 -31.20 -8.26
CA ARG A 31 -0.11 -32.32 -7.43
C ARG A 31 0.79 -33.21 -8.24
N ARG A 32 1.96 -33.51 -7.67
CA ARG A 32 2.94 -34.41 -8.26
C ARG A 32 3.25 -35.53 -7.28
N MET A 33 3.33 -36.76 -7.79
CA MET A 33 3.86 -37.87 -7.01
C MET A 33 5.39 -37.82 -7.01
N ILE A 34 6.01 -37.76 -5.83
CA ILE A 34 7.47 -37.78 -5.62
C ILE A 34 7.76 -38.90 -4.63
N ARG A 35 8.51 -39.93 -5.05
CA ARG A 35 8.92 -41.07 -4.20
C ARG A 35 7.73 -41.72 -3.45
N GLY A 36 6.59 -41.87 -4.13
CA GLY A 36 5.39 -42.48 -3.57
C GLY A 36 4.55 -41.56 -2.67
N GLN A 37 4.96 -40.31 -2.45
CA GLN A 37 4.18 -39.31 -1.73
C GLN A 37 3.58 -38.28 -2.69
N TRP A 38 2.34 -37.87 -2.43
CA TRP A 38 1.73 -36.72 -3.11
C TRP A 38 2.29 -35.44 -2.52
N VAL A 39 2.92 -34.62 -3.36
CA VAL A 39 3.43 -33.29 -3.02
C VAL A 39 2.63 -32.27 -3.81
N GLU A 40 2.17 -31.23 -3.13
CA GLU A 40 1.58 -30.05 -3.78
C GLU A 40 2.71 -29.13 -4.25
N ASP A 41 2.69 -28.81 -5.53
CA ASP A 41 3.61 -27.88 -6.16
C ASP A 41 2.82 -26.66 -6.65
N THR A 42 3.09 -25.54 -6.00
CA THR A 42 2.44 -24.26 -6.30
C THR A 42 3.17 -23.59 -7.45
N VAL A 43 2.57 -23.68 -8.63
CA VAL A 43 3.05 -23.02 -9.83
C VAL A 43 2.58 -21.57 -9.82
N LYS A 44 3.43 -20.67 -9.28
CA LYS A 44 3.24 -19.23 -9.44
C LYS A 44 3.31 -18.84 -10.92
N THR A 45 2.68 -17.73 -11.29
CA THR A 45 2.86 -17.18 -12.64
C THR A 45 4.33 -16.77 -12.86
N PRO A 46 4.82 -16.82 -14.12
CA PRO A 46 6.24 -16.62 -14.43
C PRO A 46 6.81 -15.32 -13.86
N GLU A 47 6.04 -14.23 -13.87
CA GLU A 47 6.48 -12.93 -13.35
C GLU A 47 6.74 -12.94 -11.83
N TRP A 48 6.05 -13.79 -11.06
CA TRP A 48 6.18 -13.88 -9.60
C TRP A 48 7.03 -15.07 -9.12
N ARG A 49 7.43 -16.00 -10.01
CA ARG A 49 8.10 -17.28 -9.64
C ARG A 49 9.43 -17.10 -8.89
N ARG A 50 10.18 -16.03 -9.17
CA ARG A 50 11.50 -15.76 -8.56
C ARG A 50 11.57 -14.40 -7.85
N SER A 51 10.43 -13.73 -7.71
CA SER A 51 10.35 -12.47 -6.99
C SER A 51 10.38 -12.73 -5.48
N ALA A 52 11.14 -11.91 -4.74
CA ALA A 52 11.09 -11.87 -3.27
C ALA A 52 9.73 -11.36 -2.75
N TRP A 53 8.94 -10.75 -3.63
CA TRP A 53 7.60 -10.25 -3.38
C TRP A 53 6.63 -11.36 -3.80
N SER A 54 6.08 -12.16 -2.88
CA SER A 54 5.00 -13.08 -3.25
C SER A 54 3.67 -12.32 -3.31
N PRO A 55 2.69 -12.76 -4.11
CA PRO A 55 1.38 -12.10 -4.13
C PRO A 55 0.73 -11.97 -2.75
N SER A 56 0.81 -13.02 -1.91
CA SER A 56 0.33 -12.99 -0.53
C SER A 56 1.05 -11.96 0.35
N ARG A 57 2.36 -11.76 0.13
CA ARG A 57 3.14 -10.73 0.84
C ARG A 57 2.71 -9.32 0.40
N VAL A 58 2.51 -9.09 -0.89
CA VAL A 58 2.04 -7.79 -1.41
C VAL A 58 0.67 -7.44 -0.81
N LEU A 59 -0.25 -8.41 -0.71
CA LEU A 59 -1.54 -8.17 -0.03
C LEU A 59 -1.37 -7.78 1.45
N ALA A 60 -0.45 -8.41 2.17
CA ALA A 60 -0.15 -8.03 3.55
C ALA A 60 0.48 -6.64 3.67
N GLU A 61 1.32 -6.25 2.71
CA GLU A 61 1.90 -4.91 2.64
C GLU A 61 0.84 -3.85 2.29
N VAL A 62 -0.08 -4.13 1.36
CA VAL A 62 -1.22 -3.26 1.06
C VAL A 62 -2.09 -3.04 2.29
N ASP A 63 -2.44 -4.12 3.03
CA ASP A 63 -3.21 -4.02 4.27
C ASP A 63 -2.47 -3.14 5.31
N ALA A 64 -1.16 -3.35 5.49
CA ALA A 64 -0.35 -2.52 6.39
C ALA A 64 -0.33 -1.04 5.97
N LYS A 65 -0.12 -0.75 4.68
CA LYS A 65 -0.08 0.62 4.15
C LYS A 65 -1.44 1.30 4.30
N ARG A 66 -2.57 0.61 4.07
CA ARG A 66 -3.91 1.17 4.29
C ARG A 66 -4.13 1.58 5.74
N ARG A 67 -3.74 0.72 6.70
CA ARG A 67 -3.81 1.06 8.13
C ARG A 67 -2.97 2.29 8.47
N ILE A 68 -1.80 2.46 7.86
CA ILE A 68 -0.99 3.67 8.04
C ILE A 68 -1.71 4.90 7.46
N VAL A 69 -2.28 4.79 6.26
CA VAL A 69 -3.07 5.88 5.65
C VAL A 69 -4.26 6.27 6.55
N ASP A 70 -4.98 5.29 7.10
CA ASP A 70 -6.12 5.52 7.99
C ASP A 70 -5.71 6.18 9.32
N LEU A 71 -4.54 5.84 9.87
CA LEU A 71 -4.00 6.51 11.05
C LEU A 71 -3.64 7.97 10.76
N HIS A 72 -3.09 8.24 9.58
CA HIS A 72 -2.54 9.55 9.22
C HIS A 72 -3.56 10.48 8.53
N GLN A 73 -4.82 10.44 8.95
CA GLN A 73 -5.87 11.32 8.42
C GLN A 73 -5.73 12.78 8.88
N GLU A 74 -6.31 13.67 8.07
CA GLU A 74 -6.50 15.08 8.42
C GLU A 74 -7.31 15.20 9.72
N SER A 75 -6.84 16.04 10.64
CA SER A 75 -7.57 16.30 11.87
C SER A 75 -8.72 17.25 11.59
N LEU A 76 -9.94 16.75 11.82
CA LEU A 76 -11.16 17.54 11.82
C LEU A 76 -11.55 17.83 13.27
N GLU A 77 -11.03 18.91 13.84
CA GLU A 77 -11.43 19.36 15.17
C GLU A 77 -12.64 20.29 15.08
N SER A 78 -13.69 19.98 15.86
CA SER A 78 -14.90 20.81 15.96
C SER A 78 -15.58 21.13 14.60
N GLY A 79 -15.38 20.29 13.58
CA GLY A 79 -15.95 20.46 12.24
C GLY A 79 -15.15 21.36 11.30
N TYR A 80 -13.97 21.81 11.69
CA TYR A 80 -13.05 22.56 10.84
C TYR A 80 -11.79 21.72 10.55
N SER A 81 -11.32 21.73 9.30
CA SER A 81 -9.99 21.19 8.99
C SER A 81 -8.94 22.08 9.66
N THR A 82 -8.01 21.47 10.38
CA THR A 82 -6.90 22.17 11.01
C THR A 82 -5.61 22.08 10.19
N ASP A 83 -5.63 21.55 8.96
CA ASP A 83 -4.43 21.30 8.13
C ASP A 83 -3.34 20.48 8.83
N PHE A 84 -3.66 19.70 9.87
CA PHE A 84 -2.71 18.87 10.62
C PHE A 84 -3.07 17.39 10.58
N CYS A 85 -2.07 16.54 10.72
CA CYS A 85 -2.26 15.09 10.88
C CYS A 85 -2.44 14.74 12.36
N ARG A 86 -3.58 14.13 12.72
CA ARG A 86 -3.91 13.80 14.13
C ARG A 86 -2.86 12.91 14.79
N GLU A 87 -2.43 11.85 14.10
CA GLU A 87 -1.46 10.90 14.63
C GLU A 87 -0.07 11.52 14.84
N CYS A 88 0.25 12.59 14.10
CA CYS A 88 1.52 13.30 14.22
C CYS A 88 1.49 14.47 15.21
N ASP A 89 0.31 14.83 15.73
CA ASP A 89 0.17 15.91 16.71
C ASP A 89 0.47 15.39 18.13
N PHE A 90 1.74 15.44 18.50
CA PHE A 90 2.19 15.11 19.85
C PHE A 90 2.02 16.32 20.78
N GLY A 91 0.81 16.55 21.26
CA GLY A 91 0.54 17.49 22.36
C GLY A 91 0.72 18.97 22.00
N GLY A 92 0.39 19.38 20.77
CA GLY A 92 0.35 20.78 20.36
C GLY A 92 1.71 21.41 20.07
N VAL A 93 2.79 20.63 20.10
CA VAL A 93 4.16 21.07 19.79
C VAL A 93 4.67 20.59 18.43
N SER A 94 3.87 19.83 17.66
CA SER A 94 4.27 19.24 16.38
C SER A 94 3.45 19.78 15.21
N GLN A 95 4.05 20.68 14.44
CA GLN A 95 3.52 21.29 13.20
C GLN A 95 3.64 20.35 11.99
N SER A 96 3.21 19.10 12.08
CA SER A 96 3.15 18.27 10.86
C SER A 96 1.91 18.64 10.05
N TYR A 97 2.08 19.61 9.16
CA TYR A 97 1.10 19.97 8.14
C TYR A 97 0.67 18.73 7.38
N TYR A 98 -0.63 18.60 7.18
CA TYR A 98 -1.25 17.58 6.36
C TYR A 98 -1.13 17.98 4.87
N PRO A 99 -0.80 17.05 3.96
CA PRO A 99 -0.41 15.66 4.22
C PRO A 99 0.96 15.57 4.93
N CYS A 100 1.08 14.70 5.93
CA CYS A 100 2.30 14.60 6.73
C CYS A 100 3.45 13.92 5.96
N ALA A 101 4.68 14.04 6.48
CA ALA A 101 5.87 13.42 5.88
C ALA A 101 5.73 11.90 5.70
N THR A 102 5.04 11.20 6.61
CA THR A 102 4.77 9.76 6.50
C THR A 102 4.02 9.42 5.21
N LEU A 103 2.96 10.16 4.88
CA LEU A 103 2.19 9.94 3.66
C LEU A 103 3.03 10.27 2.41
N ARG A 104 3.83 11.34 2.44
CA ARG A 104 4.76 11.68 1.35
C ARG A 104 5.80 10.58 1.11
N LEU A 105 6.34 9.99 2.18
CA LEU A 105 7.28 8.87 2.10
C LEU A 105 6.63 7.59 1.55
N LEU A 106 5.37 7.32 1.93
CA LEU A 106 4.60 6.22 1.36
C LEU A 106 4.34 6.39 -0.14
N ALA A 107 4.33 7.63 -0.65
CA ALA A 107 4.12 7.93 -2.05
C ALA A 107 5.38 7.74 -2.92
N LEU A 108 6.58 7.74 -2.33
CA LEU A 108 7.84 7.65 -3.07
C LEU A 108 7.96 6.44 -4.02
N PRO A 109 7.50 5.22 -3.67
CA PRO A 109 7.53 4.09 -4.60
C PRO A 109 6.70 4.31 -5.87
N TYR A 110 5.78 5.26 -5.86
CA TYR A 110 4.88 5.59 -6.96
C TYR A 110 5.32 6.83 -7.74
N ALA A 111 6.56 7.29 -7.58
CA ALA A 111 7.05 8.51 -8.25
C ALA A 111 7.00 8.46 -9.80
N ASP A 112 7.02 7.25 -10.38
CA ASP A 112 6.89 7.04 -11.83
C ASP A 112 5.43 6.87 -12.29
N HIS A 113 4.46 6.94 -11.38
CA HIS A 113 3.03 6.85 -11.71
C HIS A 113 2.57 8.14 -12.44
N SER A 114 1.73 8.02 -13.47
CA SER A 114 1.31 9.17 -14.29
C SER A 114 0.61 10.27 -13.50
N ASP A 115 -0.13 9.86 -12.47
CA ASP A 115 -0.90 10.76 -11.60
C ASP A 115 -0.09 11.25 -10.38
N TYR A 116 1.17 10.84 -10.25
CA TYR A 116 2.06 11.34 -9.21
C TYR A 116 2.35 12.83 -9.43
N ARG A 117 2.27 13.63 -8.35
CA ARG A 117 2.61 15.06 -8.40
C ARG A 117 3.91 15.31 -7.65
N ASP A 118 4.83 16.07 -8.27
CA ASP A 118 6.13 16.42 -7.68
C ASP A 118 6.01 17.14 -6.33
N GLU A 119 4.91 17.86 -6.09
CA GLU A 119 4.60 18.52 -4.81
C GLU A 119 4.46 17.55 -3.62
N TRP A 120 4.27 16.26 -3.87
CA TRP A 120 4.20 15.22 -2.85
C TRP A 120 5.57 14.67 -2.46
N ARG A 121 6.64 15.03 -3.18
CA ARG A 121 8.00 14.64 -2.84
C ARG A 121 8.43 15.34 -1.53
N PRO A 122 9.02 14.61 -0.56
CA PRO A 122 9.49 15.21 0.70
C PRO A 122 10.55 16.28 0.52
#